data_AF-A0A395NFI3-F1
#
_entry.id   AF-A0A395NFI3-F1
#
_cell.length_a   1.000
_cell.length_b   1.000
_cell.length_c   1.000
_cell.angle_alpha   90.00
_cell.angle_beta   90.00
_cell.angle_gamma   90.00
#
_symmetry.space_group_name_H-M   'P 1'
#
loop_
_entity.id
_entity.type
_entity.pdbx_description
1 polymer ?
#
loop_
_entity_poly.entity_id
_entity_poly.type
_entity_poly.pdbx_seq_one_letter_code
_entity_poly.pdbx_strand_id
1 'polypeptide(L)'
;MPDTGEKLATIPQESSREGSVYVGQQIPQVAEKSNINNDFIDHFTQDVHTSLFVELQLLLITFCTGIQDYHCFASNQTGNTIFLCLALVIPKLNGDMFYTANIGTGLGVFLVAGWLTGQLGHVVGPRKRWWLILCNLVQTCLVFGAAAVQYRYGVHDHGPTAIGVVALLAFAAGSQVVQSRSLAATEISTAMATAAWVDLMIDRKLFVMDNRPRTRRISFLIALVVGGLIGAVIYRTAGSEAALAVSGGGKGLATLLYIFSGTEKKKVNASMA
;
A
#
# COMPACT_ATOMS: atom_id res chain seq x y z
N MET A 1 -23.90 -83.81 -14.18
CA MET A 1 -22.65 -83.79 -13.39
C MET A 1 -22.81 -82.77 -12.27
N PRO A 2 -22.35 -83.11 -11.07
CA PRO A 2 -22.83 -82.61 -9.76
C PRO A 2 -22.14 -81.27 -9.43
N ASP A 3 -22.35 -80.56 -8.32
CA ASP A 3 -22.60 -81.02 -6.96
C ASP A 3 -23.00 -79.84 -6.04
N THR A 4 -23.92 -80.14 -5.10
CA THR A 4 -24.04 -79.70 -3.70
C THR A 4 -23.77 -78.24 -3.25
N GLY A 5 -24.50 -77.68 -2.29
CA GLY A 5 -25.52 -78.24 -1.40
C GLY A 5 -25.96 -77.19 -0.36
N GLU A 6 -27.17 -77.43 0.17
CA GLU A 6 -27.68 -77.21 1.54
C GLU A 6 -27.13 -76.07 2.42
N LYS A 7 -27.84 -75.41 3.35
CA LYS A 7 -29.21 -75.38 3.89
C LYS A 7 -29.18 -74.13 4.81
N LEU A 8 -30.13 -73.20 4.70
CA LEU A 8 -31.22 -72.98 5.67
C LEU A 8 -30.83 -73.05 7.16
N ALA A 9 -30.92 -71.93 7.88
CA ALA A 9 -31.57 -71.85 9.19
C ALA A 9 -31.66 -70.40 9.69
N THR A 10 -32.76 -70.13 10.38
CA THR A 10 -33.39 -68.85 10.71
C THR A 10 -33.18 -68.43 12.18
N ILE A 11 -33.80 -67.29 12.54
CA ILE A 11 -34.31 -66.84 13.87
C ILE A 11 -33.29 -66.06 14.79
N PRO A 12 -33.69 -65.35 15.88
CA PRO A 12 -34.13 -63.93 15.95
C PRO A 12 -33.52 -63.07 17.10
N GLN A 13 -34.04 -61.83 17.22
CA GLN A 13 -34.37 -61.01 18.41
C GLN A 13 -33.65 -61.14 19.79
N GLU A 14 -33.53 -59.95 20.40
CA GLU A 14 -33.66 -59.60 21.84
C GLU A 14 -32.49 -59.82 22.81
N SER A 15 -32.06 -58.71 23.45
CA SER A 15 -32.13 -58.49 24.91
C SER A 15 -31.48 -57.12 25.22
N SER A 16 -32.27 -56.14 25.69
CA SER A 16 -32.57 -55.85 27.10
C SER A 16 -31.41 -55.22 27.88
N ARG A 17 -31.66 -53.97 28.28
CA ARG A 17 -31.22 -53.21 29.47
C ARG A 17 -30.09 -53.82 30.32
N GLU A 18 -29.06 -53.02 30.60
CA GLU A 18 -28.71 -52.61 31.98
C GLU A 18 -27.52 -51.63 31.98
N GLY A 19 -27.58 -50.67 32.91
CA GLY A 19 -26.60 -49.61 33.05
C GLY A 19 -25.29 -50.07 33.67
N SER A 20 -24.20 -49.43 33.28
CA SER A 20 -22.99 -49.36 34.08
C SER A 20 -22.47 -47.93 34.05
N VAL A 21 -22.41 -47.35 35.25
CA VAL A 21 -21.81 -46.06 35.57
C VAL A 21 -20.30 -46.19 35.36
N TYR A 22 -19.74 -45.42 34.42
CA TYR A 22 -18.31 -45.13 34.40
C TYR A 22 -18.11 -43.62 34.59
N VAL A 23 -17.82 -43.30 35.85
CA VAL A 23 -16.77 -42.41 36.35
C VAL A 23 -16.35 -41.27 35.40
N GLY A 24 -16.58 -40.05 35.87
CA GLY A 24 -16.21 -38.82 35.19
C GLY A 24 -14.75 -38.78 34.78
N GLN A 25 -14.54 -38.56 33.48
CA GLN A 25 -13.30 -38.05 32.95
C GLN A 25 -13.58 -36.63 32.46
N GLN A 26 -13.35 -35.65 33.35
CA GLN A 26 -13.21 -34.27 32.91
C GLN A 26 -12.04 -34.22 31.94
N ILE A 27 -12.36 -34.05 30.66
CA ILE A 27 -11.38 -33.62 29.65
C ILE A 27 -10.79 -32.31 30.18
N PRO A 28 -9.47 -32.18 30.35
CA PRO A 28 -8.87 -30.90 30.68
C PRO A 28 -9.27 -29.93 29.58
N GLN A 29 -9.92 -28.82 29.92
CA GLN A 29 -10.11 -27.71 29.00
C GLN A 29 -8.72 -27.27 28.53
N VAL A 30 -8.35 -27.69 27.33
CA VAL A 30 -7.15 -27.21 26.66
C VAL A 30 -7.39 -25.71 26.43
N ALA A 31 -6.56 -24.93 27.10
CA ALA A 31 -6.57 -23.48 27.17
C ALA A 31 -7.02 -22.79 25.87
N GLU A 32 -8.18 -22.14 25.93
CA GLU A 32 -8.74 -21.22 24.93
C GLU A 32 -7.91 -19.93 24.73
N LYS A 33 -6.72 -19.85 25.36
CA LYS A 33 -5.87 -18.65 25.37
C LYS A 33 -4.83 -18.60 24.25
N SER A 34 -4.67 -19.67 23.46
CA SER A 34 -3.70 -19.75 22.35
C SER A 34 -4.28 -19.44 20.96
N ASN A 35 -5.61 -19.52 20.78
CA ASN A 35 -6.23 -19.31 19.46
C ASN A 35 -6.23 -17.83 19.04
N ILE A 36 -6.49 -16.90 19.96
CA ILE A 36 -6.58 -15.46 19.62
C ILE A 36 -5.23 -14.92 19.13
N ASN A 37 -4.12 -15.25 19.80
CA ASN A 37 -2.80 -14.77 19.38
C ASN A 37 -2.40 -15.33 18.00
N ASN A 38 -2.75 -16.59 17.71
CA ASN A 38 -2.46 -17.20 16.43
C ASN A 38 -3.30 -16.57 15.32
N ASP A 39 -4.60 -16.31 15.55
CA ASP A 39 -5.48 -15.68 14.57
C ASP A 39 -5.06 -14.23 14.23
N PHE A 40 -4.61 -13.46 15.23
CA PHE A 40 -4.08 -12.11 15.01
C PHE A 40 -2.78 -12.14 14.20
N ILE A 41 -1.82 -13.01 14.55
CA ILE A 41 -0.55 -13.13 13.82
C ILE A 41 -0.81 -13.61 12.39
N ASP A 42 -1.73 -14.55 12.20
CA ASP A 42 -2.12 -15.06 10.88
C ASP A 42 -2.73 -13.95 10.02
N HIS A 43 -3.64 -13.14 10.60
CA HIS A 43 -4.22 -11.99 9.90
C HIS A 43 -3.11 -11.06 9.38
N PHE A 44 -2.18 -10.64 10.22
CA PHE A 44 -1.12 -9.72 9.78
C PHE A 44 -0.12 -10.33 8.78
N THR A 45 0.00 -11.65 8.75
CA THR A 45 0.92 -12.40 7.86
C THR A 45 0.27 -12.79 6.52
N GLN A 46 -1.03 -12.54 6.35
CA GLN A 46 -1.71 -12.79 5.09
C GLN A 46 -1.39 -11.73 4.03
N ASP A 47 -1.46 -12.16 2.77
CA ASP A 47 -1.26 -11.28 1.62
C ASP A 47 -2.55 -10.50 1.30
N VAL A 48 -2.38 -9.21 1.07
CA VAL A 48 -3.48 -8.29 0.78
C VAL A 48 -3.86 -8.40 -0.70
N HIS A 49 -5.14 -8.64 -0.97
CA HIS A 49 -5.69 -8.65 -2.32
C HIS A 49 -6.12 -7.25 -2.77
N THR A 50 -5.94 -6.95 -4.06
CA THR A 50 -6.34 -5.69 -4.72
C THR A 50 -7.86 -5.59 -4.85
N SER A 51 -8.51 -5.36 -3.71
CA SER A 51 -9.94 -5.07 -3.61
C SER A 51 -10.23 -3.59 -3.86
N LEU A 52 -11.51 -3.25 -4.08
CA LEU A 52 -11.95 -1.85 -4.18
C LEU A 52 -11.52 -1.04 -2.95
N PHE A 53 -11.49 -1.66 -1.77
CA PHE A 53 -11.05 -1.00 -0.53
C PHE A 53 -9.58 -0.59 -0.58
N VAL A 54 -8.69 -1.44 -1.10
CA VAL A 54 -7.27 -1.12 -1.31
C VAL A 54 -7.11 -0.05 -2.40
N GLU A 55 -7.93 -0.11 -3.47
CA GLU A 55 -7.94 0.94 -4.49
C GLU A 55 -8.32 2.30 -3.87
N LEU A 56 -9.35 2.37 -3.04
CA LEU A 56 -9.73 3.59 -2.33
C LEU A 56 -8.61 4.11 -1.40
N GLN A 57 -7.86 3.23 -0.74
CA GLN A 57 -6.68 3.61 0.04
C GLN A 57 -5.58 4.20 -0.84
N LEU A 58 -5.28 3.57 -1.98
CA LEU A 58 -4.29 4.09 -2.94
C LEU A 58 -4.73 5.43 -3.54
N LEU A 59 -6.03 5.63 -3.77
CA LEU A 59 -6.59 6.92 -4.21
C LEU A 59 -6.50 7.98 -3.10
N LEU A 60 -6.76 7.64 -1.84
CA LEU A 60 -6.55 8.53 -0.71
C LEU A 60 -5.07 8.94 -0.59
N ILE A 61 -4.16 7.98 -0.73
CA ILE A 61 -2.72 8.25 -0.74
C ILE A 61 -2.33 9.13 -1.93
N THR A 62 -2.90 8.89 -3.11
CA THR A 62 -2.69 9.72 -4.31
C THR A 62 -3.14 11.16 -4.09
N PHE A 63 -4.32 11.32 -3.50
CA PHE A 63 -4.85 12.63 -3.11
C PHE A 63 -3.90 13.35 -2.14
N CYS A 64 -3.39 12.62 -1.14
CA CYS A 64 -2.40 13.16 -0.20
C CYS A 64 -1.09 13.54 -0.91
N THR A 65 -0.63 12.76 -1.89
CA THR A 65 0.54 13.12 -2.72
C THR A 65 0.29 14.39 -3.51
N GLY A 66 -0.91 14.56 -4.09
CA GLY A 66 -1.29 15.81 -4.76
C GLY A 66 -1.19 17.02 -3.84
N ILE A 67 -1.58 16.90 -2.57
CA ILE A 67 -1.46 17.98 -1.57
C ILE A 67 0.01 18.39 -1.35
N GLN A 68 0.94 17.43 -1.34
CA GLN A 68 2.36 17.67 -1.05
C GLN A 68 3.12 18.32 -2.21
N ASP A 69 2.75 18.02 -3.45
CA ASP A 69 3.60 18.27 -4.62
C ASP A 69 3.48 19.69 -5.21
N TYR A 70 2.79 20.62 -4.52
CA TYR A 70 2.49 21.97 -5.02
C TYR A 70 3.64 22.99 -4.97
N HIS A 71 4.83 22.62 -4.48
CA HIS A 71 6.03 23.48 -4.50
C HIS A 71 7.35 22.72 -4.67
N CYS A 72 7.36 21.40 -4.39
CA CYS A 72 8.61 20.65 -4.23
C CYS A 72 8.94 19.71 -5.40
N PHE A 73 8.02 19.44 -6.34
CA PHE A 73 8.19 18.45 -7.42
C PHE A 73 8.87 17.15 -6.95
N ALA A 74 8.64 16.75 -5.70
CA ALA A 74 9.38 15.70 -5.04
C ALA A 74 9.03 14.33 -5.64
N SER A 75 7.89 14.24 -6.34
CA SER A 75 7.46 13.04 -7.03
C SER A 75 7.74 13.03 -8.55
N ASN A 76 8.21 14.16 -9.13
CA ASN A 76 8.47 14.30 -10.57
C ASN A 76 9.91 13.91 -10.96
N GLN A 77 10.21 12.61 -10.86
CA GLN A 77 11.58 12.11 -11.03
C GLN A 77 12.13 12.24 -12.45
N THR A 78 11.26 12.26 -13.48
CA THR A 78 11.67 12.47 -14.87
C THR A 78 12.22 13.88 -15.07
N GLY A 79 11.55 14.90 -14.53
CA GLY A 79 12.05 16.28 -14.55
C GLY A 79 13.35 16.42 -13.76
N ASN A 80 13.40 15.86 -12.55
CA ASN A 80 14.59 15.89 -11.69
C ASN A 80 15.83 15.29 -12.37
N THR A 81 15.66 14.20 -13.13
CA THR A 81 16.76 13.58 -13.89
C THR A 81 17.33 14.54 -14.93
N ILE A 82 16.46 15.19 -15.72
CA ILE A 82 16.91 16.12 -16.76
C ILE A 82 17.54 17.38 -16.14
N PHE A 83 16.97 17.92 -15.06
CA PHE A 83 17.56 19.07 -14.37
C PHE A 83 18.92 18.76 -13.76
N LEU A 84 19.12 17.54 -13.25
CA LEU A 84 20.43 17.10 -12.77
C LEU A 84 21.46 17.02 -13.90
N CYS A 85 21.10 16.44 -15.06
CA CYS A 85 21.96 16.43 -16.25
C CYS A 85 22.29 17.85 -16.72
N LEU A 86 21.30 18.73 -16.74
CA LEU A 86 21.47 20.12 -17.14
C LEU A 86 22.39 20.88 -16.18
N ALA A 87 22.27 20.65 -14.88
CA ALA A 87 23.15 21.25 -13.88
C ALA A 87 24.62 20.81 -14.02
N LEU A 88 24.87 19.60 -14.51
CA LEU A 88 26.23 19.12 -14.81
C LEU A 88 26.87 19.85 -16.00
N VAL A 89 26.07 20.22 -17.00
CA VAL A 89 26.57 20.85 -18.25
C VAL A 89 26.51 22.38 -18.18
N ILE A 90 25.50 22.94 -17.52
CA ILE A 90 25.23 24.38 -17.44
C ILE A 90 25.00 24.77 -15.96
N PRO A 91 26.07 24.88 -15.15
CA PRO A 91 25.95 25.18 -13.72
C PRO A 91 25.28 26.53 -13.41
N LYS A 92 25.26 27.45 -14.38
CA LYS A 92 24.68 28.80 -14.27
C LYS A 92 23.15 28.82 -14.16
N LEU A 93 22.47 27.69 -14.39
CA LEU A 93 21.00 27.57 -14.26
C LEU A 93 20.53 27.34 -12.81
N ASN A 94 21.47 27.20 -11.88
CA ASN A 94 21.22 27.00 -10.46
C ASN A 94 20.95 28.39 -9.81
N GLY A 95 19.71 28.71 -9.45
CA GLY A 95 19.42 30.03 -8.87
C GLY A 95 17.96 30.36 -8.57
N ASP A 96 17.05 30.19 -9.53
CA ASP A 96 15.74 30.85 -9.42
C ASP A 96 14.56 29.92 -9.07
N MET A 97 14.60 28.63 -9.45
CA MET A 97 13.58 27.63 -9.09
C MET A 97 14.12 26.21 -8.90
N PHE A 98 15.39 25.96 -9.19
CA PHE A 98 15.97 24.63 -9.28
C PHE A 98 17.31 24.59 -8.56
N TYR A 99 17.30 24.12 -7.31
CA TYR A 99 18.52 23.88 -6.55
C TYR A 99 19.04 22.49 -6.85
N THR A 100 20.20 22.39 -7.49
CA THR A 100 20.83 21.11 -7.86
C THR A 100 20.94 20.15 -6.67
N ALA A 101 21.20 20.67 -5.46
CA ALA A 101 21.28 19.87 -4.25
C ALA A 101 19.93 19.22 -3.91
N ASN A 102 18.84 19.98 -3.91
CA ASN A 102 17.49 19.46 -3.65
C ASN A 102 17.09 18.43 -4.71
N ILE A 103 17.38 18.70 -5.98
CA ILE A 103 17.06 17.80 -7.09
C ILE A 103 17.84 16.49 -6.99
N GLY A 104 19.16 16.58 -6.78
CA GLY A 104 20.03 15.42 -6.64
C GLY A 104 19.67 14.58 -5.42
N THR A 105 19.40 15.21 -4.28
CA THR A 105 18.91 14.52 -3.08
C THR A 105 17.54 13.89 -3.33
N GLY A 106 16.60 14.62 -3.93
CA GLY A 106 15.27 14.11 -4.24
C GLY A 106 15.31 12.87 -5.13
N LEU A 107 16.07 12.91 -6.22
CA LEU A 107 16.24 11.77 -7.13
C LEU A 107 16.99 10.61 -6.45
N GLY A 108 18.13 10.88 -5.82
CA GLY A 108 18.95 9.86 -5.18
C GLY A 108 18.20 9.14 -4.05
N VAL A 109 17.56 9.89 -3.15
CA VAL A 109 16.83 9.33 -2.01
C VAL A 109 15.56 8.60 -2.47
N PHE A 110 14.86 9.10 -3.48
CA PHE A 110 13.72 8.38 -4.08
C PHE A 110 14.14 7.02 -4.63
N LEU A 111 15.24 6.96 -5.39
CA LEU A 111 15.76 5.71 -5.96
C LEU A 111 16.25 4.74 -4.88
N VAL A 112 16.95 5.24 -3.86
CA VAL A 112 17.39 4.43 -2.72
C VAL A 112 16.19 3.87 -1.95
N ALA A 113 15.16 4.68 -1.70
CA ALA A 113 13.94 4.23 -1.01
C ALA A 113 13.18 3.17 -1.81
N GLY A 114 13.08 3.36 -3.14
CA GLY A 114 12.48 2.40 -4.04
C GLY A 114 13.27 1.08 -4.07
N TRP A 115 14.60 1.15 -4.19
CA TRP A 115 15.48 -0.02 -4.13
C TRP A 115 15.35 -0.74 -2.79
N LEU A 116 15.47 -0.04 -1.68
CA LEU A 116 15.41 -0.62 -0.34
C LEU A 116 14.05 -1.30 -0.08
N THR A 117 12.95 -0.59 -0.35
CA THR A 117 11.59 -1.14 -0.16
C THR A 117 11.34 -2.34 -1.08
N GLY A 118 11.82 -2.28 -2.33
CA GLY A 118 11.68 -3.37 -3.30
C GLY A 118 12.47 -4.62 -2.90
N GLN A 119 13.74 -4.46 -2.53
CA GLN A 119 14.60 -5.59 -2.14
C GLN A 119 14.15 -6.24 -0.83
N LEU A 120 13.81 -5.43 0.19
CA LEU A 120 13.22 -5.95 1.42
C LEU A 120 11.88 -6.63 1.14
N GLY A 121 11.09 -6.09 0.21
CA GLY A 121 9.85 -6.71 -0.25
C GLY A 121 10.05 -8.11 -0.82
N HIS A 122 11.13 -8.38 -1.58
CA HIS A 122 11.43 -9.72 -2.09
C HIS A 122 11.73 -10.74 -0.99
N VAL A 123 12.36 -10.30 0.11
CA VAL A 123 12.71 -11.17 1.24
C VAL A 123 11.52 -11.41 2.16
N VAL A 124 10.74 -10.35 2.43
CA VAL A 124 9.63 -10.37 3.40
C VAL A 124 8.33 -10.92 2.79
N GLY A 125 8.09 -10.63 1.51
CA GLY A 125 6.79 -10.77 0.88
C GLY A 125 6.15 -9.40 0.67
N PRO A 126 6.13 -8.87 -0.57
CA PRO A 126 5.83 -7.46 -0.81
C PRO A 126 4.34 -7.11 -0.64
N ARG A 127 3.48 -8.12 -0.46
CA ARG A 127 2.03 -7.99 -0.27
C ARG A 127 1.57 -8.35 1.15
N LYS A 128 2.50 -8.70 2.05
CA LYS A 128 2.20 -9.03 3.44
C LYS A 128 1.58 -7.82 4.13
N ARG A 129 0.44 -8.02 4.81
CA ARG A 129 -0.29 -6.91 5.43
C ARG A 129 0.57 -6.12 6.43
N TRP A 130 1.30 -6.81 7.31
CA TRP A 130 2.20 -6.15 8.26
C TRP A 130 3.29 -5.33 7.57
N TRP A 131 3.82 -5.81 6.44
CA TRP A 131 4.85 -5.12 5.66
C TRP A 131 4.28 -3.85 5.04
N LEU A 132 3.10 -3.92 4.42
CA LEU A 132 2.42 -2.76 3.85
C LEU A 132 2.09 -1.70 4.91
N ILE A 133 1.63 -2.13 6.09
CA ILE A 133 1.35 -1.24 7.22
C ILE A 133 2.65 -0.59 7.72
N LEU A 134 3.72 -1.37 7.89
CA LEU A 134 5.01 -0.84 8.33
C LEU A 134 5.55 0.19 7.34
N CYS A 135 5.55 -0.11 6.05
CA CYS A 135 5.99 0.83 5.01
C CYS A 135 5.14 2.10 5.03
N ASN A 136 3.80 2.00 5.09
CA ASN A 136 2.92 3.17 5.16
C ASN A 136 3.12 3.98 6.46
N LEU A 137 3.38 3.32 7.59
CA LEU A 137 3.67 3.97 8.86
C LEU A 137 4.98 4.77 8.79
N VAL A 138 6.05 4.14 8.29
CA VAL A 138 7.34 4.82 8.08
C VAL A 138 7.17 6.03 7.17
N GLN A 139 6.48 5.88 6.03
CA GLN A 139 6.19 6.98 5.12
C GLN A 139 5.41 8.11 5.81
N THR A 140 4.42 7.78 6.63
CA THR A 140 3.61 8.74 7.38
C THR A 140 4.48 9.51 8.39
N CYS A 141 5.34 8.80 9.14
CA CYS A 141 6.28 9.43 10.06
C CYS A 141 7.25 10.38 9.36
N LEU A 142 7.74 10.02 8.17
CA LEU A 142 8.62 10.87 7.37
C LEU A 142 7.92 12.16 6.91
N VAL A 143 6.65 12.06 6.48
CA VAL A 143 5.84 13.23 6.08
C VAL A 143 5.57 14.15 7.27
N PHE A 144 5.21 13.60 8.44
CA PHE A 144 5.08 14.39 9.66
C PHE A 144 6.42 14.98 10.12
N GLY A 145 7.52 14.25 9.96
CA GLY A 145 8.87 14.77 10.21
C GLY A 145 9.19 15.96 9.32
N ALA A 146 8.85 15.91 8.03
CA ALA A 146 9.01 17.02 7.10
C ALA A 146 8.17 18.24 7.52
N ALA A 147 6.91 18.02 7.91
CA ALA A 147 6.05 19.07 8.45
C ALA A 147 6.64 19.68 9.74
N ALA A 148 7.13 18.86 10.67
CA ALA A 148 7.73 19.31 11.93
C ALA A 148 8.99 20.14 11.71
N VAL A 149 9.84 19.77 10.74
CA VAL A 149 11.01 20.57 10.34
C VAL A 149 10.57 21.93 9.81
N GLN A 150 9.56 21.98 8.93
CA GLN A 150 9.04 23.25 8.43
C GLN A 150 8.37 24.10 9.52
N TYR A 151 7.62 23.52 10.45
CA TYR A 151 7.06 24.27 11.59
C TYR A 151 8.15 24.84 12.52
N ARG A 152 9.24 24.09 12.74
CA ARG A 152 10.29 24.49 13.69
C ARG A 152 11.27 25.50 13.13
N TYR A 153 11.64 25.33 11.87
CA TYR A 153 12.69 26.11 11.22
C TYR A 153 12.15 27.06 10.16
N GLY A 154 10.91 26.92 9.72
CA GLY A 154 10.34 27.68 8.60
C GLY A 154 10.58 26.99 7.26
N VAL A 155 9.79 27.38 6.27
CA VAL A 155 9.90 26.90 4.88
C VAL A 155 11.08 27.61 4.22
N HIS A 156 12.04 26.81 3.74
CA HIS A 156 13.23 27.27 3.04
C HIS A 156 13.33 26.58 1.68
N ASP A 157 13.76 27.31 0.66
CA ASP A 157 13.93 26.76 -0.68
C ASP A 157 15.31 26.12 -0.88
N HIS A 158 16.30 26.50 -0.08
CA HIS A 158 17.67 26.01 -0.16
C HIS A 158 18.31 25.81 1.21
N GLY A 159 19.42 25.08 1.22
CA GLY A 159 20.19 24.80 2.43
C GLY A 159 19.82 23.48 3.11
N PRO A 160 20.43 23.20 4.28
CA PRO A 160 20.32 21.88 4.92
C PRO A 160 18.90 21.50 5.33
N THR A 161 18.08 22.48 5.75
CA THR A 161 16.68 22.28 6.13
C THR A 161 15.83 21.87 4.93
N ALA A 162 15.97 22.56 3.79
CA ALA A 162 15.29 22.24 2.54
C ALA A 162 15.67 20.84 2.03
N ILE A 163 16.98 20.53 2.01
CA ILE A 163 17.50 19.21 1.62
C ILE A 163 16.92 18.11 2.53
N GLY A 164 16.86 18.36 3.84
CA GLY A 164 16.28 17.42 4.81
C GLY A 164 14.81 17.14 4.53
N VAL A 165 14.00 18.18 4.32
CA VAL A 165 12.57 18.04 3.96
C VAL A 165 12.41 17.26 2.65
N VAL A 166 13.19 17.61 1.62
CA VAL A 166 13.16 16.92 0.32
C VAL A 166 13.53 15.45 0.48
N ALA A 167 14.56 15.12 1.26
CA ALA A 167 14.97 13.74 1.50
C ALA A 167 13.85 12.92 2.17
N LEU A 168 13.19 13.46 3.20
CA LEU A 168 12.09 12.80 3.90
C LEU A 168 10.91 12.52 2.94
N LEU A 169 10.50 13.52 2.17
CA LEU A 169 9.40 13.40 1.20
C LEU A 169 9.75 12.47 0.03
N ALA A 170 10.97 12.57 -0.51
CA ALA A 170 11.44 11.71 -1.58
C ALA A 170 11.52 10.25 -1.16
N PHE A 171 11.98 9.96 0.06
CA PHE A 171 11.99 8.60 0.59
C PHE A 171 10.57 8.05 0.70
N ALA A 172 9.66 8.87 1.26
CA ALA A 172 8.27 8.47 1.40
C ALA A 172 7.62 8.16 0.04
N ALA A 173 7.82 9.04 -0.95
CA ALA A 173 7.30 8.87 -2.32
C ALA A 173 7.91 7.65 -3.04
N GLY A 174 9.23 7.43 -2.92
CA GLY A 174 9.90 6.28 -3.56
C GLY A 174 9.38 4.94 -3.04
N SER A 175 9.25 4.81 -1.72
CA SER A 175 8.67 3.63 -1.08
C SER A 175 7.20 3.43 -1.48
N GLN A 176 6.41 4.51 -1.57
CA GLN A 176 4.99 4.49 -1.92
C GLN A 176 4.75 3.95 -3.33
N VAL A 177 5.54 4.40 -4.31
CA VAL A 177 5.42 3.94 -5.71
C VAL A 177 5.66 2.44 -5.80
N VAL A 178 6.65 1.91 -5.07
CA VAL A 178 6.94 0.47 -5.03
C VAL A 178 5.76 -0.31 -4.44
N GLN A 179 5.16 0.15 -3.34
CA GLN A 179 4.00 -0.52 -2.75
C GLN A 179 2.81 -0.62 -3.72
N SER A 180 2.51 0.44 -4.48
CA SER A 180 1.40 0.41 -5.46
C SER A 180 1.63 -0.67 -6.54
N ARG A 181 2.89 -0.85 -6.97
CA ARG A 181 3.28 -1.87 -7.92
C ARG A 181 3.19 -3.27 -7.32
N SER A 182 3.63 -3.45 -6.07
CA SER A 182 3.53 -4.71 -5.34
C SER A 182 2.09 -5.19 -5.19
N LEU A 183 1.14 -4.27 -5.03
CA LEU A 183 -0.29 -4.55 -4.95
C LEU A 183 -0.96 -4.79 -6.30
N ALA A 184 -0.21 -4.90 -7.41
CA ALA A 184 -0.74 -5.10 -8.77
C ALA A 184 -1.83 -4.07 -9.18
N ALA A 185 -1.84 -2.89 -8.54
CA ALA A 185 -2.69 -1.75 -8.87
C ALA A 185 -1.86 -0.76 -9.71
N THR A 186 -1.22 -1.25 -10.77
CA THR A 186 -0.24 -0.49 -11.54
C THR A 186 -0.82 0.75 -12.22
N GLU A 187 -2.14 0.78 -12.43
CA GLU A 187 -2.86 1.95 -12.95
C GLU A 187 -2.93 3.11 -11.93
N ILE A 188 -2.80 2.81 -10.64
CA ILE A 188 -2.78 3.81 -9.55
C ILE A 188 -1.34 3.90 -9.06
N SER A 189 -0.50 4.59 -9.82
CA SER A 189 0.93 4.75 -9.51
C SER A 189 1.17 5.59 -8.24
N THR A 190 0.15 6.32 -7.79
CA THR A 190 0.11 7.24 -6.64
C THR A 190 0.97 8.50 -6.75
N ALA A 191 1.75 8.66 -7.82
CA ALA A 191 2.63 9.82 -8.02
C ALA A 191 2.85 10.18 -9.50
N MET A 192 3.12 9.17 -10.35
CA MET A 192 3.48 9.39 -11.75
C MET A 192 2.24 9.44 -12.65
N ALA A 193 1.88 10.63 -13.13
CA ALA A 193 0.67 10.85 -13.91
C ALA A 193 0.80 10.61 -15.42
N THR A 194 2.00 10.84 -16.00
CA THR A 194 2.19 10.87 -17.46
C THR A 194 1.75 9.59 -18.16
N ALA A 195 2.20 8.43 -17.65
CA ALA A 195 1.80 7.14 -18.22
C ALA A 195 0.29 6.92 -18.10
N ALA A 196 -0.34 7.29 -16.99
CA ALA A 196 -1.78 7.15 -16.79
C ALA A 196 -2.60 8.03 -17.76
N TRP A 197 -2.14 9.25 -18.04
CA TRP A 197 -2.75 10.12 -19.05
C TRP A 197 -2.69 9.47 -20.44
N VAL A 198 -1.51 9.03 -20.87
CA VAL A 198 -1.32 8.40 -22.18
C VAL A 198 -2.14 7.12 -22.29
N ASP A 199 -2.04 6.23 -21.29
CA ASP A 199 -2.75 4.96 -21.26
C ASP A 199 -4.28 5.13 -21.25
N LEU A 200 -4.78 6.22 -20.66
CA LEU A 200 -6.20 6.57 -20.71
C LEU A 200 -6.60 7.02 -22.12
N MET A 201 -5.81 7.87 -22.76
CA MET A 201 -6.13 8.42 -24.09
C MET A 201 -6.10 7.37 -25.19
N ILE A 202 -5.23 6.36 -25.08
CA ILE A 202 -5.12 5.28 -26.08
C ILE A 202 -5.97 4.05 -25.75
N ASP A 203 -6.76 4.07 -24.66
CA ASP A 203 -7.57 2.91 -24.25
C ASP A 203 -8.66 2.63 -25.29
N ARG A 204 -8.57 1.47 -25.97
CA ARG A 204 -9.58 1.06 -26.97
C ARG A 204 -10.99 0.92 -26.38
N LYS A 205 -11.09 0.68 -25.07
CA LYS A 205 -12.35 0.51 -24.32
C LYS A 205 -12.65 1.74 -23.47
N LEU A 206 -12.19 2.93 -23.87
CA LEU A 206 -12.38 4.17 -23.12
C LEU A 206 -13.85 4.47 -22.79
N PHE A 207 -14.75 4.24 -23.76
CA PHE A 207 -16.18 4.53 -23.63
C PHE A 207 -17.03 3.33 -23.19
N VAL A 208 -16.43 2.15 -22.97
CA VAL A 208 -17.15 0.96 -22.52
C VAL A 208 -17.39 1.04 -21.02
N MET A 209 -18.63 0.85 -20.58
CA MET A 209 -19.04 1.04 -19.18
C MET A 209 -18.25 0.17 -18.19
N ASP A 210 -17.99 -1.08 -18.58
CA ASP A 210 -17.23 -2.04 -17.76
C ASP A 210 -15.76 -2.11 -18.20
N ASN A 211 -14.96 -1.19 -17.68
CA ASN A 211 -13.51 -1.15 -17.89
C ASN A 211 -12.80 -0.72 -16.59
N ARG A 212 -12.52 -1.70 -15.73
CA ARG A 212 -11.90 -1.45 -14.41
C ARG A 212 -10.52 -0.77 -14.50
N PRO A 213 -9.59 -1.15 -15.39
CA PRO A 213 -8.33 -0.41 -15.59
C PRO A 213 -8.54 1.07 -15.94
N ARG A 214 -9.47 1.38 -16.86
CA ARG A 214 -9.83 2.76 -17.21
C ARG A 214 -10.37 3.53 -16.01
N THR A 215 -11.28 2.93 -15.24
CA THR A 215 -11.82 3.55 -14.03
C THR A 215 -10.73 3.83 -13.01
N ARG A 216 -9.77 2.92 -12.81
CA ARG A 216 -8.61 3.15 -11.92
C ARG A 216 -7.77 4.34 -12.38
N ARG A 217 -7.44 4.44 -13.67
CA ARG A 217 -6.66 5.56 -14.23
C ARG A 217 -7.39 6.89 -14.06
N ILE A 218 -8.68 6.95 -14.39
CA ILE A 218 -9.49 8.17 -14.22
C ILE A 218 -9.53 8.58 -12.75
N SER A 219 -9.87 7.65 -11.86
CA SER A 219 -9.93 7.94 -10.42
C SER A 219 -8.58 8.40 -9.87
N PHE A 220 -7.48 7.79 -10.30
CA PHE A 220 -6.13 8.20 -9.93
C PHE A 220 -5.82 9.64 -10.38
N LEU A 221 -6.09 9.97 -11.66
CA LEU A 221 -5.86 11.31 -12.19
C LEU A 221 -6.72 12.37 -11.50
N ILE A 222 -8.01 12.07 -11.27
CA ILE A 222 -8.91 12.97 -10.53
C ILE A 222 -8.43 13.16 -9.10
N ALA A 223 -8.08 12.09 -8.39
CA ALA A 223 -7.58 12.17 -7.02
C ALA A 223 -6.32 13.05 -6.93
N LEU A 224 -5.39 12.89 -7.88
CA LEU A 224 -4.17 13.68 -7.94
C LEU A 224 -4.46 15.17 -8.21
N VAL A 225 -5.33 15.47 -9.18
CA VAL A 225 -5.72 16.86 -9.52
C VAL A 225 -6.45 17.53 -8.36
N VAL A 226 -7.43 16.86 -7.76
CA VAL A 226 -8.21 17.41 -6.64
C VAL A 226 -7.32 17.59 -5.41
N GLY A 227 -6.46 16.61 -5.10
CA GLY A 227 -5.46 16.74 -4.04
C GLY A 227 -4.53 17.91 -4.27
N GLY A 228 -4.11 18.10 -5.51
CA GLY A 228 -3.37 19.26 -5.94
C GLY A 228 -4.06 20.59 -5.66
N LEU A 229 -5.27 20.76 -6.20
CA LEU A 229 -6.04 22.00 -6.03
C LEU A 229 -6.27 22.33 -4.55
N ILE A 230 -6.59 21.32 -3.74
CA ILE A 230 -6.77 21.49 -2.29
C ILE A 230 -5.43 21.84 -1.62
N GLY A 231 -4.33 21.19 -2.00
CA GLY A 231 -2.99 21.52 -1.53
C GLY A 231 -2.61 22.97 -1.83
N ALA A 232 -2.92 23.45 -3.03
CA ALA A 232 -2.71 24.85 -3.43
C ALA A 232 -3.46 25.83 -2.53
N VAL A 233 -4.73 25.52 -2.23
CA VAL A 233 -5.56 26.34 -1.35
C VAL A 233 -5.00 26.35 0.06
N ILE A 234 -4.67 25.17 0.62
CA ILE A 234 -4.10 25.06 1.97
C ILE A 234 -2.79 25.84 2.04
N TYR A 235 -1.89 25.65 1.08
CA TYR A 235 -0.63 26.38 1.00
C TYR A 235 -0.85 27.89 1.01
N ARG A 236 -1.78 28.40 0.20
CA ARG A 236 -2.09 29.83 0.13
C ARG A 236 -2.64 30.39 1.44
N THR A 237 -3.40 29.59 2.19
CA THR A 237 -4.08 30.06 3.41
C THR A 237 -3.32 29.79 4.71
N ALA A 238 -2.53 28.72 4.76
CA ALA A 238 -1.99 28.15 6.00
C ALA A 238 -0.52 27.68 5.88
N GLY A 239 0.10 27.81 4.71
CA GLY A 239 1.52 27.46 4.51
C GLY A 239 1.77 26.00 4.09
N SER A 240 3.03 25.72 3.78
CA SER A 240 3.50 24.40 3.31
C SER A 240 3.45 23.36 4.43
N GLU A 241 3.80 23.77 5.64
CA GLU A 241 3.83 22.96 6.84
C GLU A 241 2.45 22.40 7.17
N ALA A 242 1.39 23.20 7.00
CA ALA A 242 0.01 22.77 7.18
C ALA A 242 -0.41 21.78 6.08
N ALA A 243 -0.03 22.02 4.82
CA ALA A 243 -0.31 21.09 3.73
C ALA A 243 0.35 19.72 3.96
N LEU A 244 1.61 19.70 4.42
CA LEU A 244 2.32 18.47 4.78
C LEU A 244 1.65 17.77 5.98
N ALA A 245 1.23 18.51 7.01
CA ALA A 245 0.54 17.94 8.17
C ALA A 245 -0.81 17.30 7.79
N VAL A 246 -1.62 17.98 6.96
CA VAL A 246 -2.90 17.45 6.45
C VAL A 246 -2.66 16.19 5.62
N SER A 247 -1.67 16.22 4.74
CA SER A 247 -1.29 15.06 3.93
C SER A 247 -0.77 13.89 4.79
N GLY A 248 0.03 14.18 5.82
CA GLY A 248 0.48 13.20 6.81
C GLY A 248 -0.70 12.56 7.54
N GLY A 249 -1.70 13.34 7.93
CA GLY A 249 -2.94 12.84 8.53
C GLY A 249 -3.71 11.90 7.62
N GLY A 250 -3.86 12.26 6.34
CA GLY A 250 -4.53 11.40 5.35
C GLY A 250 -3.77 10.09 5.08
N LYS A 251 -2.44 10.13 5.05
CA LYS A 251 -1.59 8.93 4.96
C LYS A 251 -1.66 8.07 6.22
N GLY A 252 -1.70 8.69 7.39
CA GLY A 252 -1.93 7.99 8.66
C GLY A 252 -3.27 7.27 8.68
N LEU A 253 -4.34 7.93 8.21
CA LEU A 253 -5.64 7.30 8.03
C LEU A 253 -5.57 6.12 7.06
N ALA A 254 -4.94 6.28 5.89
CA ALA A 254 -4.74 5.18 4.95
C ALA A 254 -3.99 3.99 5.58
N THR A 255 -2.97 4.26 6.41
CA THR A 255 -2.21 3.25 7.17
C THR A 255 -3.12 2.48 8.13
N LEU A 256 -3.99 3.17 8.86
CA LEU A 256 -4.96 2.54 9.77
C LEU A 256 -5.96 1.69 8.98
N LEU A 257 -6.41 2.17 7.82
CA LEU A 257 -7.34 1.43 6.97
C LEU A 257 -6.72 0.12 6.45
N TYR A 258 -5.40 0.05 6.24
CA TYR A 258 -4.74 -1.20 5.81
C TYR A 258 -4.91 -2.37 6.77
N ILE A 259 -5.16 -2.11 8.06
CA ILE A 259 -5.45 -3.14 9.08
C ILE A 259 -6.71 -3.93 8.70
N PHE A 260 -7.66 -3.28 8.04
CA PHE A 260 -8.96 -3.85 7.67
C PHE A 260 -9.00 -4.36 6.21
N SER A 261 -7.91 -4.24 5.45
CA SER A 261 -7.89 -4.62 4.02
C SER A 261 -8.06 -6.12 3.82
N GLY A 262 -9.04 -6.56 3.04
CA GLY A 262 -9.37 -7.99 2.85
C GLY A 262 -8.20 -8.87 2.37
N THR A 263 -8.22 -10.14 2.78
CA THR A 263 -7.15 -11.10 2.48
C THR A 263 -7.42 -11.90 1.21
N GLU A 264 -6.34 -12.31 0.55
CA GLU A 264 -6.43 -13.20 -0.61
C GLU A 264 -6.92 -14.58 -0.15
N LYS A 265 -8.16 -14.95 -0.46
CA LYS A 265 -8.65 -16.32 -0.21
C LYS A 265 -7.81 -17.27 -1.05
N LYS A 266 -7.05 -18.16 -0.41
CA LYS A 266 -6.34 -19.26 -1.06
C LYS A 266 -7.37 -19.99 -1.93
N LYS A 267 -7.20 -19.98 -3.26
CA LYS A 267 -8.00 -20.84 -4.14
C LYS A 267 -7.72 -22.28 -3.70
N VAL A 268 -8.67 -22.89 -2.99
CA VAL A 268 -8.65 -24.33 -2.76
C VAL A 268 -8.79 -24.93 -4.15
N ASN A 269 -7.74 -25.60 -4.63
CA ASN A 269 -7.78 -26.34 -5.87
C ASN A 269 -8.85 -27.42 -5.74
N ALA A 270 -10.06 -27.12 -6.22
CA ALA A 270 -11.06 -28.12 -6.59
C ALA A 270 -10.58 -28.79 -7.88
N SER A 271 -9.53 -29.58 -7.77
CA SER A 271 -8.98 -30.43 -8.82
C SER A 271 -8.45 -31.68 -8.13
N MET A 272 -9.39 -32.53 -7.68
CA MET A 272 -9.28 -33.97 -7.49
C MET A 272 -10.59 -34.44 -6.84
N ALA A 273 -11.63 -34.55 -7.67
CA ALA A 273 -12.79 -35.41 -7.45
C ALA A 273 -13.30 -35.83 -8.83
#